data_AF-A0A958TUX9-F1
#
_entry.id   AF-A0A958TUX9-F1
#
_cell.length_a   1.000
_cell.length_b   1.000
_cell.length_c   1.000
_cell.angle_alpha   90.00
_cell.angle_beta   90.00
_cell.angle_gamma   90.00
#
_symmetry.space_group_name_H-M   'P 1'
#
loop_
_entity.id
_entity.type
_entity.pdbx_description
1 polymer ?
#
loop_
_entity_poly.entity_id
_entity_poly.type
_entity_poly.pdbx_seq_one_letter_code
_entity_poly.pdbx_strand_id
1 'polypeptide(L)'
;MELLDGLMESDTFKGFNLVGGTALALQIGHRHSVDIDMFGNSEINELEFAQELSQFGKPIVLKKSKNILIYSLNGIKVDFVNYNYPLLKK
;
A
#
# COMPACT_ATOMS: atom_id res chain seq x y z
N MET A 1 9.70 -8.61 7.76
CA MET A 1 10.16 -7.88 6.56
C MET A 1 9.49 -8.41 5.29
N GLU A 2 9.02 -9.66 5.27
CA GLU A 2 8.48 -10.36 4.08
C GLU A 2 7.29 -9.69 3.38
N LEU A 3 6.38 -9.03 4.10
CA LEU A 3 5.22 -8.36 3.47
C LEU A 3 5.64 -7.17 2.59
N LEU A 4 6.57 -6.34 3.06
CA LEU A 4 6.98 -5.14 2.32
C LEU A 4 7.75 -5.53 1.06
N ASP A 5 8.66 -6.49 1.19
CA ASP A 5 9.46 -6.98 0.06
C ASP A 5 8.53 -7.60 -1.00
N GLY A 6 7.56 -8.43 -0.59
CA GLY A 6 6.57 -9.00 -1.51
C GLY A 6 5.66 -7.97 -2.19
N LEU A 7 5.28 -6.89 -1.48
CA LEU A 7 4.53 -5.79 -2.08
C LEU A 7 5.36 -5.01 -3.11
N MET A 8 6.65 -4.83 -2.88
CA MET A 8 7.54 -4.13 -3.82
C MET A 8 7.93 -4.98 -5.03
N GLU A 9 7.95 -6.31 -4.89
CA GLU A 9 8.25 -7.23 -5.99
C GLU A 9 7.03 -7.56 -6.88
N SER A 10 5.81 -7.36 -6.38
CA SER A 10 4.59 -7.67 -7.11
C SER A 10 4.38 -6.75 -8.32
N ASP A 11 4.16 -7.36 -9.49
CA ASP A 11 3.81 -6.66 -10.72
C ASP A 11 2.50 -5.87 -10.59
N THR A 12 1.57 -6.33 -9.75
CA THR A 12 0.28 -5.68 -9.47
C THR A 12 0.46 -4.30 -8.85
N PHE A 13 1.50 -4.10 -8.04
CA PHE A 13 1.74 -2.85 -7.32
C PHE A 13 2.81 -1.96 -7.97
N LYS A 14 3.39 -2.34 -9.11
CA LYS A 14 4.42 -1.54 -9.82
C LYS A 14 4.01 -0.09 -10.14
N GLY A 15 2.71 0.18 -10.26
CA GLY A 15 2.17 1.52 -10.47
C GLY A 15 2.13 2.40 -9.22
N PHE A 16 2.44 1.84 -8.05
CA PHE A 16 2.39 2.50 -6.76
C PHE A 16 3.79 2.50 -6.12
N ASN A 17 4.16 3.65 -5.58
CA ASN A 17 5.39 3.82 -4.84
C ASN A 17 5.07 3.89 -3.35
N LEU A 18 5.87 3.23 -2.54
CA LEU A 18 5.82 3.41 -1.10
C LEU A 18 6.18 4.87 -0.79
N VAL A 19 5.24 5.61 -0.21
CA VAL A 19 5.47 6.98 0.24
C VAL A 19 5.06 7.10 1.70
N GLY A 20 5.90 7.76 2.49
CA GLY A 20 5.64 7.92 3.91
C GLY A 20 6.95 8.10 4.66
N GLY A 21 6.91 8.91 5.73
CA GLY A 21 8.03 9.05 6.67
C GLY A 21 8.36 7.76 7.42
N THR A 22 7.58 6.71 7.19
CA THR A 22 7.69 5.37 7.78
C THR A 22 8.99 4.66 7.38
N ALA A 23 9.63 5.00 6.26
CA ALA A 23 10.97 4.50 5.95
C ALA A 23 12.01 4.88 7.03
N LEU A 24 11.90 6.10 7.59
CA LEU A 24 12.76 6.54 8.69
C LEU A 24 12.28 5.96 10.03
N ALA A 25 10.97 5.85 10.25
CA ALA A 25 10.41 5.29 11.49
C ALA A 25 10.69 3.78 11.66
N LEU A 26 10.73 3.02 10.55
CA LEU A 26 11.12 1.60 10.50
C LEU A 26 12.55 1.38 11.00
N GLN A 27 13.43 2.37 10.83
CA GLN A 27 14.83 2.31 11.27
C GLN A 27 15.00 2.51 12.78
N ILE A 28 14.03 3.13 13.46
CA ILE A 28 14.16 3.57 14.87
C ILE A 28 13.31 2.75 15.86
N GLY A 29 12.60 1.71 15.40
CA GLY A 29 12.07 0.63 16.27
C GLY A 29 11.05 1.05 17.34
N HIS A 30 10.52 2.28 17.32
CA HIS A 30 9.75 2.84 18.43
C HIS A 30 8.22 2.84 18.25
N ARG A 31 7.69 2.37 17.10
CA ARG A 31 6.24 2.33 16.85
C ARG A 31 5.80 0.92 16.43
N HIS A 32 4.97 0.28 17.25
CA HIS A 32 4.35 -1.02 17.02
C HIS A 32 3.29 -1.06 15.87
N SER A 33 3.12 0.01 15.10
CA SER A 33 2.20 0.04 13.95
C SER A 33 3.02 0.27 12.69
N VAL A 34 3.19 -0.78 11.89
CA VAL A 34 3.68 -0.68 10.52
C VAL A 34 2.48 -0.25 9.69
N ASP A 35 2.47 0.99 9.22
CA ASP A 35 1.49 1.51 8.29
C ASP A 35 2.21 1.63 6.92
N ILE A 36 1.67 0.98 5.89
CA ILE A 36 2.25 0.95 4.54
C ILE A 36 1.40 1.84 3.65
N ASP A 37 1.91 2.99 3.24
CA ASP A 37 1.19 3.85 2.32
C ASP A 37 1.80 3.80 0.90
N MET A 38 0.97 3.39 -0.05
CA MET A 38 1.31 3.13 -1.45
C MET A 38 0.59 4.14 -2.33
N PHE A 39 1.35 5.05 -2.95
CA PHE A 39 0.80 6.12 -3.78
C PHE A 39 1.22 5.93 -5.23
N GLY A 40 0.24 5.94 -6.12
CA GLY A 40 0.46 5.64 -7.53
C GLY A 40 -0.41 6.47 -8.43
N ASN A 41 -0.13 6.36 -9.73
CA ASN A 41 -1.01 6.86 -10.79
C ASN A 41 -1.48 5.68 -11.65
N SER A 42 -1.99 4.65 -10.99
CA SER A 42 -2.52 3.45 -11.62
C SER A 42 -3.93 3.20 -11.12
N GLU A 43 -4.74 2.55 -11.95
CA GLU A 43 -6.09 2.15 -11.56
C GLU A 43 -6.03 1.17 -10.40
N ILE A 44 -6.90 1.38 -9.41
CA ILE A 44 -6.99 0.49 -8.25
C ILE A 44 -7.93 -0.66 -8.63
N ASN A 45 -7.36 -1.83 -8.83
CA ASN A 45 -8.12 -3.06 -9.06
C ASN A 45 -8.25 -3.85 -7.76
N GLU A 46 -9.35 -3.62 -7.03
CA GLU A 46 -9.61 -4.27 -5.74
C GLU A 46 -9.51 -5.80 -5.80
N LEU A 47 -9.99 -6.43 -6.89
CA LEU A 47 -10.00 -7.88 -7.00
C LEU A 47 -8.57 -8.43 -7.09
N GLU A 48 -7.75 -7.84 -7.95
CA GLU A 48 -6.33 -8.20 -8.06
C GLU A 48 -5.57 -7.90 -6.77
N PHE A 49 -5.83 -6.75 -6.16
CA PHE A 49 -5.15 -6.33 -4.93
C PHE A 49 -5.49 -7.28 -3.78
N ALA A 50 -6.78 -7.62 -3.63
CA ALA A 50 -7.21 -8.57 -2.60
C ALA A 50 -6.65 -9.97 -2.84
N GLN A 51 -6.55 -10.43 -4.10
CA GLN A 51 -5.96 -11.72 -4.43
C GLN A 51 -4.47 -11.77 -4.10
N GLU A 52 -3.73 -10.73 -4.46
CA GLU A 52 -2.30 -10.65 -4.19
C GLU A 52 -2.03 -10.53 -2.68
N LEU A 53 -2.76 -9.67 -1.99
CA LEU A 53 -2.69 -9.53 -0.53
C LEU A 53 -3.09 -10.81 0.21
N SER A 54 -3.98 -11.63 -0.39
CA SER A 54 -4.38 -12.91 0.19
C SER A 54 -3.24 -13.92 0.28
N GLN A 55 -2.16 -13.74 -0.49
CA GLN A 55 -0.95 -14.58 -0.41
C GLN A 55 -0.16 -14.31 0.89
N PHE A 56 -0.25 -13.10 1.44
CA PHE A 56 0.51 -12.67 2.62
C PHE A 56 -0.31 -12.72 3.91
N GLY A 57 -1.63 -12.84 3.82
CA GLY A 57 -2.53 -12.89 4.97
C GLY A 57 -3.99 -12.74 4.56
N LYS A 58 -4.89 -12.54 5.51
CA LYS A 58 -6.30 -12.28 5.20
C LYS A 58 -6.52 -10.76 5.07
N PRO A 59 -6.66 -10.19 3.85
CA PRO A 59 -6.93 -8.77 3.71
C PRO A 59 -8.34 -8.44 4.18
N ILE A 60 -8.45 -7.47 5.08
CA ILE A 60 -9.71 -6.90 5.53
C ILE A 60 -9.84 -5.52 4.90
N VAL A 61 -10.85 -5.31 4.06
CA VAL A 61 -11.14 -3.98 3.49
C VAL A 61 -11.60 -3.06 4.63
N LEU A 62 -10.83 -2.01 4.91
CA LEU A 62 -11.21 -0.98 5.87
C LEU A 62 -11.94 0.18 5.18
N LYS A 63 -11.48 0.56 3.98
CA LYS A 63 -12.07 1.65 3.20
C LYS A 63 -11.90 1.37 1.73
N LYS A 64 -12.95 1.61 0.95
CA LYS A 64 -12.94 1.49 -0.50
C LYS A 64 -13.57 2.71 -1.13
N SER A 65 -12.89 3.27 -2.12
CA SER A 65 -13.30 4.44 -2.91
C SER A 65 -12.61 4.38 -4.26
N LYS A 66 -13.07 5.18 -5.22
CA LYS A 66 -12.52 5.18 -6.59
C LYS A 66 -11.00 5.42 -6.65
N ASN A 67 -10.49 6.24 -5.75
CA ASN A 67 -9.08 6.65 -5.73
C ASN A 67 -8.34 6.17 -4.46
N ILE A 68 -9.03 5.57 -3.50
CA ILE A 68 -8.44 5.19 -2.20
C ILE A 68 -8.95 3.80 -1.86
N LEU A 69 -8.04 2.89 -1.53
CA LEU A 69 -8.35 1.55 -1.08
C LEU A 69 -7.44 1.19 0.09
N ILE A 70 -8.03 0.92 1.24
CA ILE A 70 -7.32 0.65 2.48
C ILE A 70 -7.63 -0.77 2.93
N TYR A 71 -6.58 -1.54 3.18
CA TYR A 71 -6.63 -2.87 3.74
C TYR A 71 -6.00 -2.94 5.13
N SER A 72 -6.45 -3.90 5.93
CA SER A 72 -5.77 -4.36 7.13
C SER A 72 -5.35 -5.81 6.95
N LEU A 73 -4.06 -6.09 7.04
CA LEU A 73 -3.47 -7.43 6.97
C LEU A 73 -2.81 -7.72 8.32
N ASN A 74 -3.36 -8.67 9.08
CA ASN A 74 -2.79 -9.10 10.36
C ASN A 74 -2.52 -7.93 11.35
N GLY A 75 -3.29 -6.85 11.27
CA GLY A 75 -3.11 -5.64 12.09
C GLY A 75 -2.23 -4.55 11.48
N ILE A 76 -1.61 -4.81 10.31
CA ILE A 76 -0.85 -3.84 9.51
C ILE A 76 -1.81 -3.16 8.54
N LYS A 77 -1.80 -1.83 8.49
CA LYS A 77 -2.60 -1.08 7.50
C LYS A 77 -1.83 -0.91 6.20
N VAL A 78 -2.52 -1.12 5.09
CA VAL A 78 -1.98 -0.94 3.73
C VAL A 78 -2.92 -0.02 2.97
N ASP A 79 -2.45 1.20 2.70
CA ASP A 79 -3.21 2.29 2.11
C ASP A 79 -2.79 2.46 0.66
N PHE A 80 -3.66 2.15 -0.29
CA PHE A 80 -3.45 2.42 -1.71
C PHE A 80 -4.17 3.70 -2.10
N VAL A 81 -3.41 4.68 -2.57
CA VAL A 81 -3.97 5.96 -3.03
C VAL A 81 -3.56 6.23 -4.47
N ASN A 82 -4.56 6.31 -5.34
CA ASN A 82 -4.40 6.75 -6.71
C ASN A 82 -4.46 8.28 -6.76
N TYR A 83 -3.31 8.91 -6.91
CA TYR A 83 -3.19 10.35 -7.16
C TYR A 83 -3.03 10.58 -8.66
N ASN A 84 -4.16 10.76 -9.34
CA ASN A 84 -4.19 11.22 -10.74
C ASN A 84 -3.99 12.74 -10.83
N TYR A 85 -2.99 13.26 -10.10
CA TYR A 85 -2.58 14.65 -10.24
C TYR A 85 -1.51 14.71 -11.34
N PRO A 86 -1.71 15.51 -12.41
CA PRO A 86 -0.61 15.82 -13.30
C PRO A 86 0.49 16.47 -12.45
N LEU A 87 1.71 15.93 -12.53
CA LEU A 87 2.89 16.57 -11.95
C LEU A 87 2.85 18.05 -12.35
N LEU A 88 2.88 18.94 -11.36
CA LEU A 88 2.97 20.38 -11.61
C LEU A 88 4.24 20.59 -12.44
N LYS A 89 4.07 20.80 -13.75
CA LYS A 89 5.16 21.18 -14.65
C LYS A 89 5.71 22.50 -14.12
N LYS A 90 7.00 22.48 -13.77
CA LYS A 90 7.75 23.67 -13.40
C LYS A 90 8.12 24.47 -14.64
#